data_AF-F8Q9N2-F1
#
_entry.id   AF-F8Q9N2-F1
#
_cell.length_a   1.000
_cell.length_b   1.000
_cell.length_c   1.000
_cell.angle_alpha   90.00
_cell.angle_beta   90.00
_cell.angle_gamma   90.00
#
_symmetry.space_group_name_H-M   'P 1'
#
loop_
_entity.id
_entity.type
_entity.pdbx_description
1 polymer ?
#
loop_
_entity_poly.entity_id
_entity_poly.type
_entity_poly.pdbx_seq_one_letter_code
_entity_poly.pdbx_strand_id
1 'polypeptide(L)' 'LYSVQHGALTQLYAGTTAEGAELNGKYLIPWARVGTPLAGTQDPELGRALWSWLEEQV' A
#
# COMPACT_ATOMS: atom_id res chain seq x y z
N LEU A 1 -9.57 -21.73 4.03
CA LEU A 1 -9.37 -20.26 4.11
C LEU A 1 -8.67 -19.91 5.42
N TYR A 2 -7.94 -18.79 5.46
CA TYR A 2 -7.21 -18.31 6.64
C TYR A 2 -8.12 -17.62 7.65
N SER A 3 -7.71 -17.54 8.92
CA SER A 3 -8.46 -16.86 9.96
C SER A 3 -8.39 -15.33 9.85
N VAL A 4 -9.30 -14.63 10.52
CA VAL A 4 -9.35 -13.14 10.53
C VAL A 4 -8.03 -12.53 10.98
N GLN A 5 -7.33 -13.16 11.93
CA GLN A 5 -6.03 -12.70 12.44
C GLN A 5 -4.98 -12.57 11.31
N HIS A 6 -5.05 -13.40 10.28
CA HIS A 6 -4.10 -13.34 9.17
C HIS A 6 -4.31 -12.10 8.28
N GLY A 7 -5.53 -11.52 8.27
CA GLY A 7 -5.87 -10.37 7.45
C GLY A 7 -5.17 -9.08 7.89
N ALA A 8 -4.88 -8.95 9.18
CA ALA A 8 -4.23 -7.75 9.74
C ALA A 8 -2.69 -7.78 9.59
N LEU A 9 -2.09 -8.94 9.34
CA LEU A 9 -0.63 -9.12 9.43
C LEU A 9 0.17 -8.19 8.53
N THR A 10 -0.25 -7.98 7.28
CA THR A 10 0.49 -7.11 6.35
C THR A 10 0.52 -5.66 6.83
N GLN A 11 -0.60 -5.14 7.32
CA GLN A 11 -0.68 -3.75 7.81
C GLN A 11 0.05 -3.58 9.13
N LEU A 12 -0.11 -4.52 10.07
CA LEU A 12 0.63 -4.52 11.33
C LEU A 12 2.14 -4.57 11.09
N TYR A 13 2.60 -5.48 10.22
CA TYR A 13 4.02 -5.56 9.88
C TYR A 13 4.56 -4.24 9.32
N ALA A 14 3.91 -3.67 8.30
CA ALA A 14 4.37 -2.43 7.67
C ALA A 14 4.36 -1.23 8.63
N GLY A 15 3.41 -1.18 9.57
CA GLY A 15 3.23 -0.04 10.47
C GLY A 15 3.95 -0.14 11.81
N THR A 16 4.37 -1.33 12.25
CA THR A 16 4.84 -1.53 13.64
C THR A 16 6.21 -2.19 13.78
N THR A 17 6.82 -2.72 12.72
CA THR A 17 8.18 -3.29 12.81
C THR A 17 9.24 -2.27 12.42
N ALA A 18 10.48 -2.49 12.88
CA ALA A 18 11.61 -1.65 12.46
C ALA A 18 11.87 -1.78 10.96
N GLU A 19 11.76 -2.99 10.42
CA GLU A 19 11.88 -3.28 8.99
C GLU A 19 10.80 -2.58 8.16
N GLY A 20 9.62 -2.32 8.74
CA GLY A 20 8.53 -1.59 8.10
C GLY A 20 8.93 -0.17 7.67
N ALA A 21 9.88 0.47 8.38
CA ALA A 21 10.40 1.79 8.03
C ALA A 21 11.04 1.82 6.63
N GLU A 22 11.62 0.70 6.18
CA GLU A 22 12.27 0.56 4.87
C GLU A 22 11.29 0.25 3.73
N LEU A 23 9.99 0.13 4.03
CA LEU A 23 8.95 -0.26 3.06
C LEU A 23 8.15 0.93 2.51
N ASN A 24 8.53 2.16 2.84
CA ASN A 24 7.84 3.35 2.34
C ASN A 24 7.82 3.37 0.80
N GLY A 25 6.64 3.63 0.24
CA GLY A 25 6.39 3.61 -1.21
C GLY A 25 6.39 2.21 -1.86
N LYS A 26 6.58 1.12 -1.10
CA LYS A 26 6.45 -0.26 -1.62
C LYS A 26 5.00 -0.73 -1.55
N TYR A 27 4.67 -1.69 -2.42
CA TYR A 27 3.37 -2.36 -2.41
C TYR A 27 3.49 -3.73 -1.74
N LEU A 28 2.73 -3.97 -0.67
CA LEU A 28 2.74 -5.23 0.05
C LEU A 28 1.50 -6.07 -0.27
N ILE A 29 1.71 -7.37 -0.42
CA ILE A 29 0.67 -8.39 -0.60
C ILE A 29 0.48 -9.21 0.70
N PRO A 30 -0.51 -10.11 0.80
CA PRO A 30 -0.74 -10.89 2.01
C PRO A 30 0.52 -11.57 2.55
N TRP A 31 0.67 -11.42 3.88
CA TRP A 31 1.78 -11.90 4.71
C TRP A 31 3.09 -11.14 4.50
N ALA A 32 3.00 -9.80 4.49
CA ALA A 32 4.14 -8.89 4.56
C ALA A 32 5.20 -9.07 3.45
N ARG A 33 4.79 -9.49 2.25
CA ARG A 33 5.69 -9.63 1.10
C ARG A 33 5.57 -8.44 0.18
N VAL A 34 6.69 -7.97 -0.36
CA VAL A 34 6.69 -6.98 -1.45
C VAL A 34 6.17 -7.65 -2.71
N GLY A 35 5.22 -7.01 -3.38
CA GLY A 35 4.66 -7.46 -4.65
C GLY A 35 4.57 -6.34 -5.67
N THR A 36 4.07 -6.68 -6.85
CA THR A 36 3.85 -5.71 -7.93
C THR A 36 2.36 -5.33 -7.96
N PRO A 37 2.02 -4.03 -7.90
CA PRO A 37 0.64 -3.59 -8.04
C PRO A 37 0.18 -3.74 -9.51
N LEU A 38 -1.11 -3.54 -9.75
CA LEU A 38 -1.65 -3.55 -11.11
C LEU A 38 -0.96 -2.49 -11.98
N ALA A 39 -0.62 -2.83 -13.23
CA ALA A 39 0.13 -1.95 -14.13
C ALA A 39 -0.47 -0.54 -14.29
N GLY A 40 -1.81 -0.45 -14.37
CA GLY A 40 -2.51 0.84 -14.49
C GLY A 40 -2.39 1.77 -13.28
N THR A 41 -1.88 1.29 -12.14
CA THR A 41 -1.64 2.11 -10.93
C THR A 41 -0.29 2.81 -10.96
N GLN A 42 0.53 2.56 -11.98
CA GLN A 42 1.92 3.03 -12.06
C GLN A 42 2.07 4.28 -12.96
N ASP A 43 0.97 4.95 -13.32
CA ASP A 43 1.00 6.23 -14.02
C ASP A 43 1.12 7.39 -13.01
N PRO A 44 2.29 8.04 -12.90
CA PRO A 44 2.50 9.11 -11.94
C PRO A 44 1.79 10.42 -12.32
N GLU A 45 1.50 10.67 -13.60
CA GLU A 45 0.75 11.87 -14.02
C GLU A 45 -0.72 11.72 -13.66
N LEU A 46 -1.29 10.54 -13.92
CA LEU A 46 -2.67 10.24 -13.52
C LEU A 46 -2.82 10.30 -11.99
N GLY A 47 -1.83 9.80 -11.24
CA GLY A 47 -1.80 9.90 -9.79
C GLY A 47 -1.82 11.34 -9.28
N ARG A 48 -1.03 12.25 -9.91
CA ARG A 48 -1.05 13.69 -9.59
C ARG A 48 -2.37 14.35 -9.92
N ALA A 49 -2.92 14.07 -11.10
CA ALA A 49 -4.21 14.63 -11.51
C ALA A 49 -5.35 14.23 -10.56
N LEU A 50 -5.35 12.96 -10.13
CA LEU A 50 -6.29 12.48 -9.12
C LEU A 50 -6.10 13.20 -7.77
N TRP A 51 -4.84 13.40 -7.34
CA TRP A 51 -4.54 14.11 -6.10
C TRP A 51 -5.08 15.55 -6.11
N SER A 52 -4.78 16.31 -7.17
CA SER A 52 -5.29 17.69 -7.32
C SER A 52 -6.83 17.74 -7.30
N TRP A 53 -7.49 16.81 -7.99
CA TRP A 53 -8.94 16.73 -7.97
C TRP A 53 -9.50 16.45 -6.56
N LEU A 54 -8.86 15.56 -5.78
CA LEU A 54 -9.26 15.24 -4.40
C LEU A 54 -9.12 16.45 -3.47
N GLU A 55 -8.04 17.22 -3.60
CA GLU A 55 -7.83 18.44 -2.81
C GLU A 55 -8.92 19.50 -3.07
N GLU A 56 -9.45 19.58 -4.30
CA GLU A 56 -10.59 20.45 -4.63
C GLU A 56 -11.92 20.02 -4.00
N GLN A 57 -12.06 18.78 -3.54
CA GLN A 57 -13.30 18.26 -2.96
C GLN A 57 -13.45 18.52 -1.44
N VAL A 58 -12.43 19.08 -0.80
CA VAL A 58 -12.36 19.28 0.68
C VAL A 58 -12.63 20.73 1.05
#